data_AF-A0A7C3NAX0-F1
#
_entry.id   AF-A0A7C3NAX0-F1
#
_cell.length_a   1.000
_cell.length_b   1.000
_cell.length_c   1.000
_cell.angle_alpha   90.00
_cell.angle_beta   90.00
_cell.angle_gamma   90.00
#
_symmetry.space_group_name_H-M   'P 1'
#
loop_
_entity.id
_entity.type
_entity.pdbx_description
1 polymer ?
#
loop_
_entity_poly.entity_id
_entity_poly.type
_entity_poly.pdbx_seq_one_letter_code
_entity_poly.pdbx_strand_id
1 'polypeptide(L)'
;MMKAGELRRLIELAFEYVSAETEKQADQANNQAAVVATDPITLEVWRNLIDYIREWNSRSENKDTMSRAIALQYFLARLSQVQTAKN
;
A
#
# COMPACT_ATOMS: atom_id res chain seq x y z
N MET A 1 -3.52 5.76 -16.54
CA MET A 1 -2.39 4.90 -16.10
C MET A 1 -1.53 5.72 -15.14
N MET A 2 -1.28 5.23 -13.93
CA MET A 2 -0.50 5.96 -12.91
C MET A 2 0.95 6.18 -13.36
N LYS A 3 1.55 7.29 -12.93
CA LYS A 3 2.98 7.56 -13.13
C LYS A 3 3.82 6.72 -12.17
N ALA A 4 5.03 6.35 -12.60
CA ALA A 4 5.96 5.56 -11.76
C ALA A 4 6.27 6.25 -10.41
N GLY A 5 6.32 7.59 -10.38
CA GLY A 5 6.52 8.36 -9.15
C GLY A 5 5.34 8.26 -8.16
N GLU A 6 4.10 8.21 -8.66
CA GLU A 6 2.89 8.06 -7.85
C GLU A 6 2.83 6.66 -7.23
N LEU A 7 3.14 5.63 -8.03
CA LEU A 7 3.23 4.25 -7.56
C LEU A 7 4.27 4.12 -6.43
N ARG A 8 5.49 4.63 -6.65
CA ARG A 8 6.53 4.61 -5.62
C ARG A 8 6.08 5.32 -4.34
N ARG A 9 5.45 6.50 -4.45
CA ARG A 9 4.98 7.25 -3.29
C ARG A 9 3.91 6.48 -2.51
N LEU A 10 2.97 5.81 -3.18
CA LEU A 10 1.97 4.98 -2.51
C LEU A 10 2.61 3.83 -1.71
N ILE A 11 3.64 3.18 -2.28
CA ILE A 11 4.37 2.13 -1.54
C ILE A 11 5.06 2.74 -0.31
N GLU A 12 5.74 3.87 -0.43
CA GLU A 12 6.38 4.54 0.70
C GLU A 12 5.37 4.92 1.80
N LEU A 13 4.22 5.48 1.41
CA LEU A 13 3.13 5.83 2.31
C LEU A 13 2.56 4.62 3.05
N ALA A 14 2.49 3.45 2.42
CA ALA A 14 2.05 2.23 3.08
C ALA A 14 3.02 1.81 4.20
N PHE A 15 4.33 1.91 3.96
CA PHE A 15 5.33 1.67 5.01
C PHE A 15 5.28 2.72 6.11
N GLU A 16 5.16 4.01 5.77
CA GLU A 16 4.99 5.09 6.74
C GLU A 16 3.76 4.86 7.63
N TYR A 17 2.64 4.40 7.05
CA TYR A 17 1.43 4.06 7.79
C TYR A 17 1.64 2.87 8.74
N VAL A 18 2.33 1.81 8.27
CA VAL A 18 2.57 0.62 9.09
C VAL A 18 3.54 0.89 10.23
N SER A 19 4.57 1.72 10.00
CA SER A 19 5.56 2.08 11.02
C SER A 19 5.13 3.29 11.88
N ALA A 20 3.93 3.82 11.68
CA ALA A 20 3.43 4.95 12.45
C ALA A 20 3.31 4.59 13.94
N GLU A 21 3.92 5.39 14.80
CA GLU A 21 3.88 5.23 16.26
C GLU A 21 2.70 5.99 16.88
N THR A 22 2.06 6.86 16.09
CA THR A 22 0.93 7.69 16.52
C THR A 22 -0.18 7.69 15.47
N GLU A 23 -1.42 7.86 15.93
CA GLU A 23 -2.59 8.02 15.06
C GLU A 23 -2.41 9.18 14.07
N LYS A 24 -1.84 10.30 14.51
CA LYS A 24 -1.54 11.46 13.67
C LYS A 24 -0.61 11.14 12.49
N GLN A 25 0.40 10.29 12.70
CA GLN A 25 1.30 9.85 11.62
C GLN A 25 0.59 8.94 10.62
N ALA A 26 -0.22 8.00 11.12
CA ALA A 26 -1.03 7.12 10.28
C ALA A 26 -2.03 7.93 9.44
N ASP A 27 -2.72 8.91 10.06
CA ASP A 27 -3.65 9.81 9.38
C ASP A 27 -2.95 10.64 8.31
N GLN A 28 -1.76 11.17 8.59
CA GLN A 28 -0.98 11.92 7.62
C GLN A 28 -0.65 11.06 6.40
N ALA A 29 -0.19 9.81 6.61
CA ALA A 29 0.12 8.90 5.52
C ALA A 29 -1.14 8.54 4.71
N ASN A 30 -2.26 8.26 5.37
CA ASN A 30 -3.54 7.96 4.71
C ASN A 30 -4.05 9.16 3.89
N ASN A 31 -4.00 10.37 4.44
CA ASN A 31 -4.43 11.58 3.73
C ASN A 31 -3.57 11.84 2.49
N GLN A 32 -2.25 11.64 2.58
CA GLN A 32 -1.37 11.77 1.42
C GLN A 32 -1.63 10.67 0.39
N ALA A 33 -1.92 9.44 0.81
CA ALA A 33 -2.26 8.35 -0.10
C ALA A 33 -3.56 8.63 -0.86
N ALA A 34 -4.57 9.20 -0.19
CA ALA A 34 -5.82 9.61 -0.84
C ALA A 34 -5.59 10.68 -1.92
N VAL A 35 -4.68 11.62 -1.70
CA VAL A 35 -4.31 12.64 -2.70
C VAL A 35 -3.57 12.01 -3.90
N VAL A 36 -2.67 11.05 -3.66
CA VAL A 36 -1.84 10.42 -4.71
C VAL A 36 -2.63 9.39 -5.52
N ALA A 37 -3.51 8.62 -4.90
CA ALA A 37 -4.26 7.54 -5.56
C ALA A 37 -5.21 8.07 -6.62
N THR A 38 -5.78 9.28 -6.43
CA THR A 38 -6.74 9.98 -7.30
C THR A 38 -8.06 9.25 -7.61
N ASP A 39 -8.09 7.92 -7.62
CA ASP A 39 -9.27 7.09 -7.81
C ASP A 39 -9.53 6.16 -6.60
N PRO A 40 -10.81 5.80 -6.33
CA PRO A 40 -11.15 4.97 -5.17
C PRO A 40 -10.60 3.55 -5.23
N ILE A 41 -10.38 2.96 -6.42
CA ILE A 41 -9.88 1.59 -6.57
C ILE A 41 -8.41 1.55 -6.13
N THR A 42 -7.61 2.52 -6.58
CA THR A 42 -6.20 2.63 -6.19
C THR A 42 -6.06 2.83 -4.67
N LEU A 43 -6.92 3.63 -4.05
CA LEU A 43 -6.92 3.81 -2.59
C LEU A 43 -7.37 2.53 -1.85
N GLU A 44 -8.37 1.81 -2.37
CA GLU A 44 -8.80 0.50 -1.85
C GLU A 44 -7.64 -0.51 -1.89
N VAL A 45 -6.92 -0.57 -3.00
CA VAL A 45 -5.76 -1.46 -3.16
C VAL A 45 -4.60 -1.06 -2.25
N TRP A 46 -4.40 0.24 -2.02
CA TRP A 46 -3.41 0.73 -1.05
C TRP A 46 -3.73 0.31 0.38
N ARG A 47 -5.01 0.32 0.78
CA ARG A 47 -5.42 -0.20 2.10
C ARG A 47 -5.17 -1.70 2.23
N ASN A 48 -5.50 -2.48 1.19
CA ASN A 48 -5.19 -3.91 1.16
C ASN A 48 -3.68 -4.18 1.30
N LEU A 49 -2.83 -3.31 0.72
CA LEU A 49 -1.38 -3.41 0.88
C LEU A 49 -0.94 -3.20 2.33
N ILE A 50 -1.54 -2.26 3.08
CA ILE A 50 -1.22 -2.04 4.49
C ILE A 50 -1.47 -3.31 5.30
N ASP A 51 -2.66 -3.91 5.11
CA ASP A 51 -3.02 -5.15 5.82
C ASP A 51 -2.07 -6.28 5.45
N TYR A 52 -1.70 -6.39 4.17
CA TYR A 52 -0.74 -7.37 3.69
C TYR A 52 0.66 -7.17 4.30
N ILE A 53 1.15 -5.94 4.42
CA ILE A 53 2.43 -5.65 5.08
C ILE A 53 2.38 -6.04 6.56
N ARG A 54 1.29 -5.71 7.27
CA ARG A 54 1.12 -6.04 8.69
C ARG A 54 1.11 -7.55 8.92
N GLU A 55 0.32 -8.26 8.12
CA GLU A 55 0.22 -9.71 8.19
C GLU A 55 1.56 -10.38 7.87
N TRP A 56 2.27 -9.91 6.85
CA TRP A 56 3.60 -10.43 6.54
C TRP A 56 4.56 -10.24 7.71
N ASN A 57 4.61 -9.04 8.30
CA ASN A 57 5.54 -8.73 9.37
C ASN A 57 5.18 -9.41 10.70
N SER A 58 3.93 -9.86 10.89
CA SER A 58 3.50 -10.57 12.10
C SER A 58 3.70 -12.09 12.02
N ARG A 59 3.86 -12.66 10.82
CA ARG A 59 4.14 -14.09 10.62
C ARG A 59 5.56 -14.42 11.08
N SER A 60 5.68 -15.29 12.08
CA SER A 60 6.97 -15.77 12.63
C SER A 60 7.82 -16.53 11.61
N GLU A 61 7.21 -17.04 10.54
CA GLU A 61 7.89 -17.75 9.44
C GLU A 61 8.66 -16.82 8.51
N ASN A 62 8.29 -15.53 8.47
CA ASN A 62 9.00 -14.53 7.69
C ASN A 62 10.22 -14.05 8.47
N LYS A 63 11.40 -14.51 8.04
CA LYS A 63 12.68 -14.11 8.65
C LYS A 63 13.02 -12.63 8.42
N ASP A 64 12.40 -12.02 7.41
CA ASP A 64 12.66 -10.65 6.97
C ASP A 64 11.37 -9.83 6.92
N THR A 65 11.47 -8.55 7.28
CA THR A 65 10.40 -7.58 7.09
C THR A 65 10.11 -7.38 5.60
N MET A 66 8.88 -7.02 5.27
CA MET A 66 8.48 -6.85 3.87
C MET A 66 9.35 -5.81 3.15
N SER A 67 9.87 -6.18 1.98
CA SER A 67 10.58 -5.24 1.11
C SER A 67 9.63 -4.39 0.27
N ARG A 68 10.08 -3.20 -0.13
CA ARG A 68 9.33 -2.32 -1.05
C ARG A 68 9.07 -2.97 -2.41
N ALA A 69 9.96 -3.85 -2.88
CA ALA A 69 9.79 -4.56 -4.15
C ALA A 69 8.63 -5.56 -4.09
N ILE A 70 8.52 -6.32 -2.99
CA ILE A 70 7.41 -7.27 -2.77
C ILE A 70 6.09 -6.49 -2.62
N ALA A 71 6.10 -5.39 -1.86
CA ALA A 71 4.94 -4.52 -1.71
C ALA A 71 4.45 -3.97 -3.07
N LEU A 72 5.37 -3.54 -3.95
CA LEU A 72 5.04 -3.09 -5.30
C LEU A 72 4.42 -4.19 -6.15
N GLN A 73 4.99 -5.39 -6.12
CA GLN A 73 4.46 -6.53 -6.88
C GLN A 73 3.03 -6.89 -6.43
N TYR A 74 2.80 -6.95 -5.12
CA TYR A 74 1.46 -7.16 -4.56
C TYR A 74 0.49 -6.07 -5.04
N PHE A 75 0.89 -4.80 -4.93
CA PHE A 75 0.05 -3.67 -5.28
C PHE A 75 -0.38 -3.71 -6.75
N LEU A 76 0.56 -3.94 -7.67
CA LEU A 76 0.28 -3.99 -9.12
C LEU A 76 -0.62 -5.18 -9.47
N ALA A 77 -0.36 -6.36 -8.89
CA ALA A 77 -1.18 -7.54 -9.10
C ALA A 77 -2.62 -7.30 -8.61
N ARG A 78 -2.78 -6.73 -7.40
CA ARG A 78 -4.09 -6.47 -6.82
C ARG A 78 -4.86 -5.39 -7.57
N LEU A 79 -4.18 -4.33 -8.01
CA LEU A 79 -4.78 -3.27 -8.82
C LEU A 79 -5.35 -3.84 -10.13
N SER A 80 -4.58 -4.67 -10.83
CA SER A 80 -5.04 -5.34 -12.05
C SER A 80 -6.26 -6.22 -11.79
N GLN A 81 -6.24 -7.03 -10.72
CA GLN A 81 -7.37 -7.92 -10.38
C GLN A 81 -8.67 -7.15 -10.12
N VAL A 82 -8.62 -6.08 -9.32
CA VAL A 82 -9.81 -5.31 -8.94
C VAL A 82 -10.34 -4.52 -10.15
N GLN A 83 -9.45 -4.01 -11.01
CA GLN A 83 -9.87 -3.34 -12.25
C GLN A 83 -10.52 -4.30 -13.25
N THR A 84 -10.05 -5.55 -13.37
CA THR A 84 -10.70 -6.56 -14.21
C THR A 84 -12.05 -6.99 -13.66
N ALA A 85 -12.22 -7.10 -12.34
CA ALA A 85 -13.48 -7.54 -11.73
C ALA A 85 -14.61 -6.49 -11.78
N LYS A 86 -14.28 -5.21 -12.01
CA LYS A 86 -15.24 -4.09 -12.07
C LYS A 86 -15.59 -3.66 -13.52
N ASN A 87 -15.02 -4.32 -14.53
CA ASN A 87 -15.34 -4.16 -15.95
C ASN A 87 -16.15 -5.37 -16.45
#